data_AF-A0A0V8RXD5-F1
#
_entry.id   AF-A0A0V8RXD5-F1
#
_cell.length_a   1.000
_cell.length_b   1.000
_cell.length_c   1.000
_cell.angle_alpha   90.00
_cell.angle_beta   90.00
_cell.angle_gamma   90.00
#
_symmetry.space_group_name_H-M   'P 1'
#
loop_
_entity.id
_entity.type
_entity.pdbx_description
1 polymer ?
#
loop_
_entity_poly.entity_id
_entity_poly.type
_entity_poly.pdbx_seq_one_letter_code
_entity_poly.pdbx_strand_id
1 'polypeptide(L)'
;MPLQVVKPATSIDLEGFLWREDPSIKEILASSSSLEEARRSLFLYLNQLEWRLYSGEDKLHPLVEAVARDAIRVFKNIISPRNEKLTGYSALYCLWRLAREGRAAAREVDEGFVYEFKHLFKAINGRPDIYPAKYAEGLEQVDFTRIKGRRAGIARSNYLDELARRVREYLKRYPSGLDPEVVKRRRRNVERILQVLGGSPDDWRDYRWHFRNALKGRRGIKVLRELLGLEGEDLEALTKALEHRVPFGITPYYLHLFDLDSPWSHDHQVRRQVLPPLHYVKTMIEHRDDREYYFDFMGEHDTSPHPLITRRYPMVAILKAANTCPQICVYCQRNWEIVTALDPQGIPARKLIDKAIDWFAEHPEIRDVLVTGGDSMILDDATIEHIVKRLSELDHVELIRIGTRILVTVPFRITEELAEMLGSYVEPGKRVISISTHVESAYEVTPEMAEAVYKLRRNGIMVYNQQVYTFWVSRRFETVALRIALKKAGIDPYYTFYPKGKWETKDYLVPVARILQERKEEARLLPGTFRTEEPVFNVPRLGKNHLRAGQDHELIMIRPDGRRVYLWHPWEKNIQLVDPYIYTDMVSIKMYLDKLREVFGEDPEDYKSIWYYY
;
A
#
# COMPACT_ATOMS: atom_id res chain seq x y z
N MET A 1 17.33 2.05 -14.68
CA MET A 1 18.16 3.09 -14.03
C MET A 1 19.53 2.51 -13.71
N PRO A 2 20.61 3.25 -13.99
CA PRO A 2 21.92 2.89 -13.46
C PRO A 2 21.88 2.81 -11.93
N LEU A 3 22.70 1.94 -11.36
CA LEU A 3 22.91 1.85 -9.92
C LEU A 3 23.38 3.21 -9.42
N GLN A 4 22.60 3.86 -8.56
CA GLN A 4 22.95 5.16 -8.00
C GLN A 4 23.13 5.01 -6.49
N VAL A 5 24.39 5.05 -6.06
CA VAL A 5 24.74 5.18 -4.64
C VAL A 5 24.43 6.62 -4.24
N VAL A 6 23.45 6.80 -3.35
CA VAL A 6 22.95 8.14 -2.98
C VAL A 6 23.73 8.68 -1.78
N LYS A 7 24.01 7.81 -0.79
CA LYS A 7 24.76 8.12 0.42
C LYS A 7 25.85 7.06 0.61
N PRO A 8 27.08 7.28 0.11
CA PRO A 8 28.16 6.31 0.25
C PRO A 8 28.46 5.97 1.71
N ALA A 9 28.70 4.69 2.02
CA ALA A 9 28.94 4.20 3.37
C ALA A 9 30.29 4.62 4.01
N THR A 10 30.99 5.59 3.42
CA THR A 10 32.32 6.07 3.86
C THR A 10 32.36 6.68 5.27
N SER A 11 31.20 7.09 5.79
CA SER A 11 30.96 7.61 7.13
C SER A 11 30.83 6.50 8.19
N ILE A 12 30.53 5.26 7.78
CA ILE A 12 30.29 4.14 8.69
C ILE A 12 31.61 3.49 9.10
N ASP A 13 31.81 3.32 10.40
CA ASP A 13 32.86 2.46 10.93
C ASP A 13 32.52 0.99 10.67
N LEU A 14 32.99 0.45 9.55
CA LEU A 14 32.69 -0.93 9.14
C LEU A 14 33.10 -1.96 10.20
N GLU A 15 34.20 -1.73 10.92
CA GLU A 15 34.68 -2.65 11.96
C GLU A 15 33.73 -2.66 13.16
N GLY A 16 33.47 -1.49 13.74
CA GLY A 16 32.61 -1.35 14.91
C GLY A 16 31.11 -1.55 14.63
N PHE A 17 30.69 -1.43 13.37
CA PHE A 17 29.27 -1.45 12.99
C PHE A 17 28.83 -2.73 12.27
N LEU A 18 29.50 -3.12 11.18
CA LEU A 18 29.10 -4.27 10.36
C LEU A 18 29.80 -5.54 10.85
N TRP A 19 31.13 -5.54 10.86
CA TRP A 19 31.92 -6.75 11.11
C TRP A 19 31.92 -7.18 12.58
N ARG A 20 31.68 -6.26 13.52
CA ARG A 20 31.42 -6.62 14.92
C ARG A 20 30.23 -7.58 15.07
N GLU A 21 29.24 -7.53 14.17
CA GLU A 21 28.07 -8.40 14.27
C GLU A 21 28.36 -9.85 13.85
N ASP A 22 29.36 -10.07 12.99
CA ASP A 22 29.90 -11.39 12.65
C ASP A 22 31.35 -11.28 12.13
N PRO A 23 32.36 -11.37 13.02
CA PRO A 23 33.77 -11.32 12.63
C PRO A 23 34.22 -12.49 11.77
N SER A 24 33.57 -13.67 11.93
CA SER A 24 33.89 -14.88 11.17
C SER A 24 33.59 -14.70 9.69
N ILE A 25 32.46 -14.07 9.35
CA ILE A 25 32.11 -13.73 7.96
C ILE A 25 33.18 -12.83 7.36
N LYS A 26 33.64 -11.80 8.09
CA LYS A 26 34.72 -10.91 7.61
C LYS A 26 36.00 -11.70 7.33
N GLU A 27 36.41 -12.56 8.25
CA GLU A 27 37.63 -13.36 8.10
C GLU A 27 37.54 -14.29 6.89
N ILE A 28 36.40 -14.98 6.71
CA ILE A 28 36.16 -15.83 5.54
C ILE A 28 36.30 -15.01 4.25
N LEU A 29 35.66 -13.85 4.17
CA LEU A 29 35.73 -12.97 3.01
C LEU A 29 37.15 -12.46 2.75
N ALA A 30 37.84 -11.99 3.79
CA ALA A 30 39.18 -11.40 3.67
C ALA A 30 40.26 -12.43 3.30
N SER A 31 40.17 -13.66 3.83
CA SER A 31 41.13 -14.73 3.59
C SER A 31 40.93 -15.47 2.26
N SER A 32 39.71 -15.44 1.71
CA SER A 32 39.41 -16.12 0.44
C SER A 32 40.15 -15.50 -0.74
N SER A 33 40.79 -16.35 -1.56
CA SER A 33 41.57 -15.94 -2.74
C SER A 33 40.69 -15.57 -3.95
N SER A 34 39.45 -16.06 -3.97
CA SER A 34 38.47 -15.78 -5.03
C SER A 34 37.06 -15.63 -4.48
N LEU A 35 36.17 -15.03 -5.28
CA LEU A 35 34.76 -14.87 -4.92
C LEU A 35 34.04 -16.22 -4.76
N GLU A 36 34.41 -17.22 -5.58
CA GLU A 36 33.82 -18.56 -5.51
C GLU A 36 34.25 -19.32 -4.25
N GLU A 37 35.51 -19.17 -3.84
CA GLU A 37 36.01 -19.70 -2.58
C GLU A 37 35.28 -19.05 -1.39
N ALA A 38 35.18 -17.72 -1.39
CA ALA A 38 34.43 -16.96 -0.38
C ALA A 38 32.99 -17.48 -0.27
N ARG A 39 32.33 -17.70 -1.40
CA ARG A 39 30.96 -18.24 -1.45
C ARG A 39 30.89 -19.61 -0.79
N ARG A 40 31.72 -20.56 -1.20
CA ARG A 40 31.72 -21.94 -0.69
C ARG A 40 31.97 -21.96 0.82
N SER A 41 32.97 -21.21 1.28
CA SER A 41 33.32 -21.09 2.70
C SER A 41 32.17 -20.49 3.52
N LEU A 42 31.50 -19.45 3.01
CA LEU A 42 30.29 -18.91 3.66
C LEU A 42 29.15 -19.92 3.71
N PHE A 43 28.89 -20.68 2.64
CA PHE A 43 27.86 -21.72 2.66
C PHE A 43 28.15 -22.79 3.72
N LEU A 44 29.41 -23.23 3.84
CA LEU A 44 29.82 -24.19 4.87
C LEU A 44 29.62 -23.60 6.28
N TYR A 45 30.08 -22.37 6.51
CA TYR A 45 29.87 -21.66 7.78
C TYR A 45 28.39 -21.55 8.16
N LEU A 46 27.55 -21.11 7.21
CA LEU A 46 26.11 -20.96 7.42
C LEU A 46 25.40 -22.30 7.65
N ASN A 47 25.83 -23.38 6.99
CA ASN A 47 25.33 -24.73 7.24
C ASN A 47 25.67 -25.22 8.65
N GLN A 48 26.87 -24.92 9.15
CA GLN A 48 27.27 -25.26 10.52
C GLN A 48 26.46 -24.48 11.55
N LEU A 49 26.25 -23.18 11.34
CA LEU A 49 25.37 -22.38 12.21
C LEU A 49 23.93 -22.91 12.20
N GLU A 50 23.38 -23.22 11.03
CA GLU A 50 22.04 -23.80 10.92
C GLU A 50 21.94 -25.16 11.64
N TRP A 51 22.96 -26.01 11.52
CA TRP A 51 23.03 -27.27 12.24
C TRP A 51 23.00 -27.06 13.76
N ARG A 52 23.78 -26.11 14.29
CA ARG A 52 23.77 -25.76 15.73
C ARG A 52 22.41 -25.33 16.25
N LEU A 53 21.65 -24.59 15.43
CA LEU A 53 20.29 -24.18 15.75
C LEU A 53 19.33 -25.40 15.80
N TYR A 54 19.50 -26.38 14.91
CA TYR A 54 18.68 -27.59 14.91
C TYR A 54 19.09 -28.62 15.96
N SER A 55 20.39 -28.72 16.29
CA SER A 55 20.90 -29.63 17.31
C SER A 55 20.59 -29.16 18.72
N GLY A 56 20.19 -27.89 18.90
CA GLY A 56 19.95 -27.28 20.21
C GLY A 56 21.23 -27.02 20.98
N GLU A 57 22.38 -26.99 20.31
CA GLU A 57 23.66 -26.59 20.89
C GLU A 57 23.60 -25.15 21.41
N ASP A 58 22.92 -24.28 20.67
CA ASP A 58 22.66 -22.90 21.06
C ASP A 58 21.40 -22.82 21.90
N LYS A 59 21.54 -22.38 23.17
CA LYS A 59 20.41 -22.19 24.10
C LYS A 59 19.65 -20.90 23.81
N LEU A 60 19.14 -20.73 22.60
CA LEU A 60 18.35 -19.58 22.20
C LEU A 60 16.87 -19.81 22.47
N HIS A 61 16.09 -18.73 22.47
CA HIS A 61 14.63 -18.85 22.54
C HIS A 61 14.10 -19.34 21.17
N PRO A 62 13.13 -20.27 21.10
CA PRO A 62 12.67 -20.83 19.81
C PRO A 62 12.22 -19.81 18.75
N LEU A 63 11.66 -18.67 19.18
CA LEU A 63 11.31 -17.57 18.27
C LEU A 63 12.54 -16.87 17.67
N VAL A 64 13.61 -16.76 18.44
CA VAL A 64 14.89 -16.21 17.97
C VAL A 64 15.56 -17.18 17.01
N GLU A 65 15.54 -18.48 17.31
CA GLU A 65 16.04 -19.52 16.40
C GLU A 65 15.31 -19.54 15.06
N ALA A 66 13.99 -19.33 15.06
CA ALA A 66 13.21 -19.23 13.82
C ALA A 66 13.68 -18.06 12.95
N VAL A 67 13.88 -16.88 13.55
CA VAL A 67 14.39 -15.69 12.83
C VAL A 67 15.81 -15.90 12.34
N ALA A 68 16.68 -16.54 13.14
CA ALA A 68 18.05 -16.85 12.73
C ALA A 68 18.09 -17.82 11.54
N ARG A 69 17.26 -18.87 11.54
CA ARG A 69 17.13 -19.78 10.40
C ARG A 69 16.63 -19.08 9.14
N ASP A 70 15.63 -18.21 9.26
CA ASP A 70 15.16 -17.41 8.13
C ASP A 70 16.26 -16.49 7.59
N ALA A 71 17.02 -15.83 8.46
CA ALA A 71 18.14 -14.98 8.08
C ALA A 71 19.27 -15.77 7.37
N ILE A 72 19.59 -16.98 7.86
CA ILE A 72 20.56 -17.88 7.19
C ILE A 72 20.07 -18.25 5.79
N ARG A 73 18.80 -18.67 5.66
CA ARG A 73 18.19 -18.99 4.37
C ARG A 73 18.26 -17.82 3.40
N VAL A 74 17.91 -16.62 3.86
CA VAL A 74 17.95 -15.39 3.07
C VAL A 74 19.37 -15.05 2.64
N PHE A 75 20.36 -15.15 3.54
CA PHE A 75 21.74 -14.85 3.18
C PHE A 75 22.28 -15.84 2.14
N LYS A 76 21.99 -17.14 2.28
CA LYS A 76 22.29 -18.17 1.27
C LYS A 76 21.66 -17.85 -0.10
N ASN A 77 20.41 -17.40 -0.12
CA ASN A 77 19.72 -16.97 -1.34
C ASN A 77 20.45 -15.78 -1.99
N ILE A 78 20.80 -14.76 -1.21
CA ILE A 78 21.48 -13.55 -1.69
C ILE A 78 22.85 -13.85 -2.32
N ILE A 79 23.65 -14.73 -1.71
CA ILE A 79 25.01 -15.04 -2.20
C ILE A 79 25.03 -16.14 -3.28
N SER A 80 23.87 -16.66 -3.71
CA SER A 80 23.82 -17.77 -4.67
C SER A 80 24.20 -17.32 -6.10
N PRO A 81 24.96 -18.12 -6.88
CA PRO A 81 25.35 -17.74 -8.24
C PRO A 81 24.13 -17.59 -9.17
N ARG A 82 23.08 -18.37 -8.91
CA ARG A 82 21.80 -18.30 -9.64
C ARG A 82 21.18 -16.91 -9.50
N ASN A 83 21.08 -16.39 -8.27
CA ASN A 83 20.42 -15.10 -8.03
C ASN A 83 21.31 -13.92 -8.43
N GLU A 84 22.64 -14.07 -8.36
CA GLU A 84 23.56 -13.08 -8.95
C GLU A 84 23.36 -12.95 -10.46
N LYS A 85 23.29 -14.08 -11.17
CA LYS A 85 23.00 -14.10 -12.61
C LYS A 85 21.62 -13.54 -12.93
N LEU A 86 20.62 -13.92 -12.14
CA LEU A 86 19.22 -13.52 -12.35
C LEU A 86 19.01 -12.01 -12.15
N THR A 87 19.70 -11.42 -11.18
CA THR A 87 19.55 -10.00 -10.84
C THR A 87 20.58 -9.10 -11.52
N GLY A 88 21.69 -9.65 -11.99
CA GLY A 88 22.82 -8.89 -12.53
C GLY A 88 23.66 -8.17 -11.47
N TYR A 89 23.46 -8.47 -10.19
CA TYR A 89 24.19 -7.86 -9.07
C TYR A 89 24.80 -8.95 -8.17
N SER A 90 25.95 -8.65 -7.58
CA SER A 90 26.60 -9.53 -6.59
C SER A 90 26.80 -8.78 -5.28
N ALA A 91 25.90 -9.03 -4.32
CA ALA A 91 26.09 -8.54 -2.95
C ALA A 91 27.32 -9.18 -2.30
N LEU A 92 27.62 -10.44 -2.64
CA LEU A 92 28.82 -11.13 -2.17
C LEU A 92 30.09 -10.40 -2.63
N TYR A 93 30.15 -9.94 -3.88
CA TYR A 93 31.29 -9.18 -4.39
C TYR A 93 31.48 -7.87 -3.64
N CYS A 94 30.39 -7.15 -3.37
CA CYS A 94 30.43 -5.93 -2.56
C CYS A 94 30.93 -6.21 -1.14
N LEU A 95 30.42 -7.25 -0.47
CA LEU A 95 30.89 -7.64 0.86
C LEU A 95 32.35 -8.08 0.86
N TRP A 96 32.77 -8.85 -0.13
CA TRP A 96 34.15 -9.31 -0.30
C TRP A 96 35.12 -8.15 -0.44
N ARG A 97 34.77 -7.14 -1.25
CA ARG A 97 35.54 -5.90 -1.37
C ARG A 97 35.51 -5.06 -0.10
N LEU A 98 34.37 -4.93 0.58
CA LEU A 98 34.31 -4.24 1.87
C LEU A 98 35.23 -4.87 2.92
N ALA A 99 35.34 -6.20 2.94
CA ALA A 99 36.22 -6.90 3.87
C ALA A 99 37.72 -6.71 3.56
N ARG A 100 38.09 -6.53 2.28
CA ARG A 100 39.49 -6.46 1.83
C ARG A 100 40.02 -5.04 1.64
N GLU A 101 39.18 -4.15 1.13
CA GLU A 101 39.54 -2.78 0.73
C GLU A 101 38.96 -1.72 1.68
N GLY A 102 38.09 -2.12 2.61
CA GLY A 102 37.50 -1.26 3.63
C GLY A 102 36.88 0.01 3.05
N ARG A 103 37.48 1.15 3.38
CA ARG A 103 36.96 2.48 3.04
C ARG A 103 36.92 2.77 1.54
N ALA A 104 37.78 2.15 0.73
CA ALA A 104 37.76 2.34 -0.71
C ALA A 104 36.47 1.74 -1.32
N ALA A 105 36.17 0.47 -0.98
CA ALA A 105 34.94 -0.20 -1.39
C ALA A 105 33.67 0.44 -0.79
N ALA A 106 33.76 1.04 0.40
CA ALA A 106 32.65 1.77 1.03
C ALA A 106 32.13 2.95 0.20
N ARG A 107 32.89 3.45 -0.80
CA ARG A 107 32.45 4.49 -1.74
C ARG A 107 31.46 3.98 -2.78
N GLU A 108 31.43 2.67 -3.00
CA GLU A 108 30.67 2.02 -4.07
C GLU A 108 29.36 1.39 -3.58
N VAL A 109 29.10 1.47 -2.28
CA VAL A 109 27.87 0.99 -1.64
C VAL A 109 27.23 2.10 -0.81
N ASP A 110 25.91 2.09 -0.74
CA ASP A 110 25.12 3.00 0.07
C ASP A 110 25.12 2.56 1.54
N GLU A 111 24.94 3.51 2.47
CA GLU A 111 24.72 3.20 3.88
C GLU A 111 23.64 2.12 4.06
N GLY A 112 22.55 2.18 3.28
CA GLY A 112 21.47 1.19 3.33
C GLY A 112 21.93 -0.25 3.10
N PHE A 113 22.90 -0.48 2.21
CA PHE A 113 23.48 -1.81 1.98
C PHE A 113 24.18 -2.34 3.24
N VAL A 114 24.96 -1.49 3.90
CA VAL A 114 25.68 -1.86 5.13
C VAL A 114 24.70 -2.14 6.29
N TYR A 115 23.62 -1.37 6.40
CA TYR A 115 22.57 -1.61 7.40
C TYR A 115 21.84 -2.94 7.18
N GLU A 116 21.50 -3.28 5.94
CA GLU A 116 20.87 -4.58 5.61
C GLU A 116 21.74 -5.75 6.13
N PHE A 117 23.02 -5.76 5.79
CA PHE A 117 23.92 -6.85 6.19
C PHE A 117 24.24 -6.85 7.68
N LYS A 118 24.36 -5.68 8.32
CA LYS A 118 24.48 -5.60 9.79
C LYS A 118 23.32 -6.33 10.46
N HIS A 119 22.09 -6.01 10.08
CA HIS A 119 20.92 -6.63 10.69
C HIS A 119 20.77 -8.11 10.31
N LEU A 120 21.15 -8.49 9.09
CA LEU A 120 21.16 -9.89 8.66
C LEU A 120 22.16 -10.72 9.49
N PHE A 121 23.39 -10.25 9.67
CA PHE A 121 24.42 -10.91 10.48
C PHE A 121 24.02 -10.98 11.96
N LYS A 122 23.41 -9.92 12.46
CA LYS A 122 22.87 -9.90 13.83
C LYS A 122 21.77 -10.94 14.03
N ALA A 123 20.88 -11.13 13.06
CA ALA A 123 19.84 -12.16 13.10
C ALA A 123 20.41 -13.58 13.00
N ILE A 124 21.34 -13.82 12.07
CA ILE A 124 22.06 -15.10 11.91
C ILE A 124 22.68 -15.54 13.24
N ASN A 125 23.25 -14.60 13.99
CA ASN A 125 23.88 -14.84 15.29
C ASN A 125 22.89 -14.82 16.48
N GLY A 126 21.58 -14.95 16.24
CA GLY A 126 20.57 -15.08 17.30
C GLY A 126 20.34 -13.81 18.12
N ARG A 127 20.63 -12.63 17.58
CA ARG A 127 20.48 -11.32 18.27
C ARG A 127 19.49 -10.36 17.60
N PRO A 128 18.34 -10.79 17.03
CA PRO A 128 17.45 -9.87 16.30
C PRO A 128 16.82 -8.81 17.23
N ASP A 129 16.78 -7.55 16.78
CA ASP A 129 16.16 -6.43 17.51
C ASP A 129 14.63 -6.39 17.35
N ILE A 130 13.96 -7.52 17.60
CA ILE A 130 12.50 -7.66 17.51
C ILE A 130 11.85 -7.67 18.90
N TYR A 131 12.57 -8.20 19.90
CA TYR A 131 12.03 -8.50 21.22
C TYR A 131 12.71 -7.72 22.36
N PRO A 132 11.94 -7.17 23.32
CA PRO A 132 10.50 -6.92 23.20
C PRO A 132 10.24 -5.93 22.05
N ALA A 133 9.04 -6.01 21.46
CA ALA A 133 8.65 -5.01 20.47
C ALA A 133 8.60 -3.62 21.12
N LYS A 134 8.89 -2.56 20.36
CA LYS A 134 9.04 -1.19 20.90
C LYS A 134 7.90 -0.75 21.82
N TYR A 135 6.66 -0.97 21.39
CA TYR A 135 5.44 -0.62 22.14
C TYR A 135 5.23 -1.49 23.40
N ALA A 136 5.97 -2.58 23.56
CA ALA A 136 5.97 -3.43 24.75
C ALA A 136 7.24 -3.24 25.60
N GLU A 137 8.20 -2.38 25.22
CA GLU A 137 9.39 -2.09 26.02
C GLU A 137 9.02 -1.56 27.41
N GLY A 138 9.65 -2.09 28.46
CA GLY A 138 9.36 -1.71 29.85
C GLY A 138 8.07 -2.30 30.44
N LEU A 139 7.32 -3.12 29.69
CA LEU A 139 6.25 -3.94 30.29
C LEU A 139 6.84 -5.13 31.02
N GLU A 140 6.40 -5.36 32.25
CA GLU A 140 6.74 -6.57 32.99
C GLU A 140 6.21 -7.79 32.22
N GLN A 141 7.13 -8.60 31.71
CA GLN A 141 6.75 -9.84 31.05
C GLN A 141 6.37 -10.87 32.08
N VAL A 142 5.17 -11.42 31.91
CA VAL A 142 4.68 -12.47 32.79
C VAL A 142 5.32 -13.80 32.39
N ASP A 143 6.14 -14.37 33.28
CA ASP A 143 6.71 -15.70 33.10
C ASP A 143 5.66 -16.79 33.43
N PHE A 144 4.93 -17.20 32.39
CA PHE A 144 3.90 -18.24 32.48
C PHE A 144 4.45 -19.65 32.78
N THR A 145 5.77 -19.85 32.79
CA THR A 145 6.35 -21.12 33.24
C THR A 145 6.32 -21.24 34.77
N ARG A 146 6.35 -20.10 35.48
CA ARG A 146 6.41 -20.02 36.95
C ARG A 146 5.05 -19.87 37.63
N ILE A 147 4.01 -19.46 36.91
CA ILE A 147 2.67 -19.26 37.45
C ILE A 147 1.63 -20.04 36.63
N LYS A 148 0.64 -20.65 37.30
CA LYS A 148 -0.43 -21.44 36.66
C LYS A 148 -1.81 -21.10 37.23
N GLY A 149 -2.87 -21.59 36.58
CA GLY A 149 -4.25 -21.44 37.05
C GLY A 149 -4.74 -19.98 37.06
N ARG A 150 -5.62 -19.64 38.01
CA ARG A 150 -6.27 -18.31 38.09
C ARG A 150 -5.25 -17.17 38.20
N ARG A 151 -4.17 -17.35 38.96
CA ARG A 151 -3.11 -16.34 39.13
C ARG A 151 -2.45 -16.00 37.79
N ALA A 152 -2.16 -17.01 36.96
CA ALA A 152 -1.64 -16.80 35.61
C ALA A 152 -2.64 -16.06 34.72
N GLY A 153 -3.93 -16.43 34.80
CA GLY A 153 -5.01 -15.74 34.08
C GLY A 153 -5.11 -14.25 34.42
N ILE A 154 -5.05 -13.90 35.72
CA ILE A 154 -5.09 -12.50 36.18
C ILE A 154 -3.85 -11.73 35.69
N ALA A 155 -2.65 -12.30 35.86
CA ALA A 155 -1.42 -11.67 35.40
C ALA A 155 -1.43 -11.44 33.88
N ARG A 156 -1.94 -12.41 33.10
CA ARG A 156 -2.13 -12.26 31.66
C ARG A 156 -3.09 -11.13 31.33
N SER A 157 -4.23 -11.05 32.01
CA SER A 157 -5.22 -10.00 31.79
C SER A 157 -4.62 -8.61 32.04
N ASN A 158 -3.95 -8.42 33.19
CA ASN A 158 -3.33 -7.15 33.54
C ASN A 158 -2.27 -6.70 32.51
N TYR A 159 -1.46 -7.64 32.02
CA TYR A 159 -0.49 -7.38 30.94
C TYR A 159 -1.19 -6.95 29.64
N LEU A 160 -2.29 -7.62 29.27
CA LEU A 160 -3.05 -7.27 28.06
C LEU A 160 -3.75 -5.91 28.20
N ASP A 161 -4.24 -5.56 29.39
CA ASP A 161 -4.84 -4.24 29.66
C ASP A 161 -3.82 -3.11 29.50
N GLU A 162 -2.60 -3.33 29.98
CA GLU A 162 -1.49 -2.40 29.80
C GLU A 162 -1.10 -2.25 28.33
N LEU A 163 -0.97 -3.37 27.62
CA LEU A 163 -0.69 -3.38 26.19
C LEU A 163 -1.78 -2.64 25.40
N ALA A 164 -3.05 -2.87 25.72
CA ALA A 164 -4.18 -2.20 25.12
C ALA A 164 -4.20 -0.69 25.42
N ARG A 165 -3.81 -0.29 26.65
CA ARG A 165 -3.65 1.14 27.00
C ARG A 165 -2.59 1.80 26.13
N ARG A 166 -1.42 1.17 25.94
CA ARG A 166 -0.37 1.71 25.05
C ARG A 166 -0.82 1.82 23.60
N VAL A 167 -1.50 0.81 23.07
CA VAL A 167 -2.08 0.89 21.71
C VAL A 167 -3.05 2.07 21.60
N ARG A 168 -3.92 2.27 22.60
CA ARG A 168 -4.82 3.44 22.62
C ARG A 168 -4.07 4.76 22.65
N GLU A 169 -2.95 4.87 23.36
CA GLU A 169 -2.12 6.07 23.32
C GLU A 169 -1.53 6.33 21.93
N TYR A 170 -0.99 5.32 21.24
CA TYR A 170 -0.55 5.46 19.85
C TYR A 170 -1.66 5.95 18.93
N LEU A 171 -2.88 5.41 19.10
CA LEU A 171 -4.03 5.76 18.27
C LEU A 171 -4.47 7.23 18.43
N LYS A 172 -4.18 7.90 19.55
CA LYS A 172 -4.49 9.33 19.72
C LYS A 172 -3.78 10.25 18.72
N ARG A 173 -2.68 9.78 18.11
CA ARG A 173 -1.94 10.51 17.05
C ARG A 173 -2.71 10.60 15.73
N TYR A 174 -3.74 9.76 15.55
CA TYR A 174 -4.46 9.58 14.30
C TYR A 174 -5.95 9.87 14.51
N PRO A 175 -6.37 11.16 14.50
CA PRO A 175 -7.77 11.50 14.67
C PRO A 175 -8.61 10.88 13.55
N SER A 176 -9.83 10.50 13.90
CA SER A 176 -10.83 10.03 12.94
C SER A 176 -11.64 11.21 12.40
N GLY A 177 -12.10 11.11 11.16
CA GLY A 177 -13.09 12.05 10.62
C GLY A 177 -14.43 12.02 11.36
N LEU A 178 -14.67 11.00 12.19
CA LEU A 178 -15.83 10.85 13.06
C LEU A 178 -15.68 11.58 14.41
N ASP A 179 -14.49 12.07 14.75
CA ASP A 179 -14.26 12.68 16.06
C ASP A 179 -14.97 14.04 16.14
N PRO A 180 -15.69 14.37 17.24
CA PRO A 180 -16.53 15.56 17.31
C PRO A 180 -15.83 16.88 16.98
N GLU A 181 -14.57 17.03 17.39
CA GLU A 181 -13.77 18.24 17.11
C GLU A 181 -13.39 18.32 15.63
N VAL A 182 -13.08 17.19 14.99
CA VAL A 182 -12.81 17.13 13.54
C VAL A 182 -14.07 17.48 12.76
N VAL A 183 -15.22 16.94 13.16
CA VAL A 183 -16.53 17.27 12.56
C VAL A 183 -16.84 18.76 12.69
N LYS A 184 -16.64 19.34 13.87
CA LYS A 184 -16.85 20.78 14.11
C LYS A 184 -15.93 21.64 13.24
N ARG A 185 -14.65 21.28 13.15
CA ARG A 185 -13.68 21.96 12.26
C ARG A 185 -14.13 21.88 10.80
N ARG A 186 -14.56 20.70 10.36
CA ARG A 186 -15.03 20.44 8.99
C ARG A 186 -16.25 21.25 8.61
N ARG A 187 -17.21 21.47 9.51
CA ARG A 187 -18.36 22.37 9.25
C ARG A 187 -17.92 23.78 8.88
N ARG A 188 -16.91 24.34 9.56
CA ARG A 188 -16.34 25.65 9.20
C ARG A 188 -15.67 25.64 7.83
N ASN A 189 -14.99 24.54 7.48
CA ASN A 189 -14.42 24.39 6.14
C ASN A 189 -15.52 24.38 5.06
N VAL A 190 -16.64 23.69 5.32
CA VAL A 190 -17.80 23.67 4.41
C VAL A 190 -18.33 25.08 4.19
N GLU A 191 -18.54 25.87 5.26
CA GLU A 191 -19.00 27.26 5.16
C GLU A 191 -18.08 28.11 4.28
N ARG A 192 -16.76 28.02 4.47
CA ARG A 192 -15.77 28.74 3.65
C ARG A 192 -15.79 28.31 2.19
N ILE A 193 -15.88 27.00 1.93
CA ILE A 193 -15.92 26.45 0.57
C ILE A 193 -17.20 26.91 -0.14
N LEU A 194 -18.36 26.87 0.54
CA LEU A 194 -19.62 27.38 0.00
C LEU A 194 -19.54 28.88 -0.30
N GLN A 195 -18.95 29.68 0.60
CA GLN A 195 -18.75 31.12 0.39
C GLN A 195 -17.91 31.42 -0.85
N VAL A 196 -16.77 30.74 -1.02
CA VAL A 196 -15.86 30.95 -2.17
C VAL A 196 -16.47 30.44 -3.49
N LEU A 197 -17.25 29.34 -3.44
CA LEU A 197 -17.87 28.75 -4.63
C LEU A 197 -19.26 29.31 -4.95
N GLY A 198 -19.84 30.14 -4.07
CA GLY A 198 -21.17 30.70 -4.23
C GLY A 198 -22.30 29.66 -4.08
N GLY A 199 -22.16 28.72 -3.14
CA GLY A 199 -23.16 27.67 -2.86
C GLY A 199 -23.95 27.90 -1.58
N SER A 200 -25.07 27.21 -1.45
CA SER A 200 -25.92 27.14 -0.26
C SER A 200 -25.72 25.83 0.55
N PRO A 201 -26.24 25.74 1.79
CA PRO A 201 -26.25 24.48 2.53
C PRO A 201 -26.99 23.33 1.80
N ASP A 202 -28.01 23.64 1.00
CA ASP A 202 -28.74 22.65 0.20
C ASP A 202 -27.88 22.14 -0.97
N ASP A 203 -27.13 23.05 -1.61
CA ASP A 203 -26.14 22.68 -2.63
C ASP A 203 -25.09 21.71 -2.07
N TRP A 204 -24.69 21.85 -0.81
CA TRP A 204 -23.73 20.95 -0.19
C TRP A 204 -24.22 19.50 -0.15
N ARG A 205 -25.53 19.28 -0.05
CA ARG A 205 -26.15 17.95 -0.05
C ARG A 205 -26.44 17.42 -1.46
N ASP A 206 -26.37 18.26 -2.49
CA ASP A 206 -26.50 17.85 -3.90
C ASP A 206 -25.15 17.36 -4.44
N TYR A 207 -25.00 16.05 -4.65
CA TYR A 207 -23.79 15.48 -5.25
C TYR A 207 -23.46 16.09 -6.63
N ARG A 208 -24.48 16.55 -7.38
CA ARG A 208 -24.30 17.16 -8.70
C ARG A 208 -23.64 18.54 -8.57
N TRP A 209 -23.89 19.27 -7.48
CA TRP A 209 -23.20 20.52 -7.20
C TRP A 209 -21.69 20.29 -7.00
N HIS A 210 -21.32 19.23 -6.28
CA HIS A 210 -19.90 18.84 -6.11
C HIS A 210 -19.24 18.50 -7.44
N PHE A 211 -19.95 17.80 -8.33
CA PHE A 211 -19.44 17.49 -9.67
C PHE A 211 -19.27 18.74 -10.54
N ARG A 212 -20.26 19.64 -10.55
CA ARG A 212 -20.19 20.92 -11.28
C ARG A 212 -19.05 21.82 -10.77
N ASN A 213 -18.75 21.77 -9.47
CA ASN A 213 -17.73 22.58 -8.82
C ASN A 213 -16.43 21.82 -8.53
N ALA A 214 -16.20 20.67 -9.17
CA ALA A 214 -14.93 19.97 -9.06
C ALA A 214 -13.77 20.89 -9.47
N LEU A 215 -12.78 21.01 -8.59
CA LEU A 215 -11.66 21.93 -8.71
C LEU A 215 -10.62 21.33 -9.66
N LYS A 216 -10.78 21.68 -10.94
CA LYS A 216 -9.88 21.35 -12.04
C LYS A 216 -9.60 22.58 -12.89
N GLY A 217 -8.52 22.53 -13.66
CA GLY A 217 -8.19 23.62 -14.59
C GLY A 217 -7.84 24.95 -13.91
N ARG A 218 -7.85 26.04 -14.68
CA ARG A 218 -7.45 27.38 -14.20
C ARG A 218 -8.32 27.93 -13.06
N ARG A 219 -9.64 27.72 -13.12
CA ARG A 219 -10.57 28.13 -12.05
C ARG A 219 -10.28 27.35 -10.76
N GLY A 220 -10.07 26.04 -10.87
CA GLY A 220 -9.73 25.18 -9.73
C GLY A 220 -8.45 25.65 -9.03
N ILE A 221 -7.38 25.93 -9.77
CA ILE A 221 -6.12 26.43 -9.20
C ILE A 221 -6.33 27.77 -8.47
N LYS A 222 -7.11 28.69 -9.04
CA LYS A 222 -7.41 29.97 -8.38
C LYS A 222 -8.09 29.76 -7.01
N VAL A 223 -9.11 28.90 -6.96
CA VAL A 223 -9.84 28.59 -5.73
C VAL A 223 -8.93 27.87 -4.72
N LEU A 224 -8.15 26.90 -5.16
CA LEU A 224 -7.21 26.19 -4.28
C LEU A 224 -6.15 27.14 -3.71
N ARG A 225 -5.65 28.09 -4.51
CA ARG A 225 -4.72 29.13 -4.04
C ARG A 225 -5.36 30.02 -2.98
N GLU A 226 -6.61 30.43 -3.20
CA GLU A 226 -7.36 31.27 -2.25
C GLU A 226 -7.65 30.55 -0.92
N LEU A 227 -8.08 29.29 -0.98
CA LEU A 227 -8.48 28.52 0.21
C LEU A 227 -7.32 27.90 0.97
N LEU A 228 -6.25 27.47 0.27
CA LEU A 228 -5.14 26.74 0.88
C LEU A 228 -3.86 27.57 1.04
N GLY A 229 -3.81 28.77 0.47
CA GLY A 229 -2.55 29.51 0.35
C GLY A 229 -1.50 28.72 -0.43
N LEU A 230 -1.89 28.04 -1.52
CA LEU A 230 -0.95 27.24 -2.32
C LEU A 230 0.19 28.10 -2.85
N GLU A 231 1.41 27.73 -2.48
CA GLU A 231 2.67 28.36 -2.87
C GLU A 231 3.73 27.28 -3.21
N GLY A 232 4.90 27.72 -3.69
CA GLY A 232 6.05 26.86 -3.92
C GLY A 232 5.78 25.70 -4.89
N GLU A 233 6.28 24.52 -4.54
CA GLU A 233 6.28 23.33 -5.41
C GLU A 233 4.86 22.85 -5.77
N ASP A 234 3.91 22.90 -4.82
CA ASP A 234 2.54 22.44 -5.09
C ASP A 234 1.84 23.34 -6.14
N LEU A 235 2.05 24.67 -6.07
CA LEU A 235 1.51 25.59 -7.09
C LEU A 235 2.22 25.44 -8.44
N GLU A 236 3.54 25.24 -8.44
CA GLU A 236 4.30 24.97 -9.66
C GLU A 236 3.81 23.68 -10.34
N ALA A 237 3.63 22.60 -9.56
CA ALA A 237 3.17 21.31 -10.05
C ALA A 237 1.77 21.43 -10.68
N LEU A 238 0.82 22.11 -10.04
CA LEU A 238 -0.52 22.31 -10.60
C LEU A 238 -0.51 23.20 -11.85
N THR A 239 0.32 24.25 -11.87
CA THR A 239 0.49 25.11 -13.05
C THR A 239 1.00 24.32 -14.25
N LYS A 240 2.06 23.53 -14.06
CA LYS A 240 2.60 22.64 -15.11
C LYS A 240 1.61 21.56 -15.52
N ALA A 241 0.88 20.99 -14.56
CA ALA A 241 -0.15 20.01 -14.87
C ALA A 241 -1.24 20.62 -15.77
N LEU A 242 -1.66 21.85 -15.50
CA LEU A 242 -2.58 22.58 -16.38
C LEU A 242 -1.99 22.83 -17.77
N GLU A 243 -0.77 23.36 -17.86
CA GLU A 243 -0.08 23.67 -19.13
C GLU A 243 0.04 22.44 -20.04
N HIS A 244 0.38 21.29 -19.47
CA HIS A 244 0.64 20.06 -20.21
C HIS A 244 -0.51 19.06 -20.21
N ARG A 245 -1.67 19.43 -19.65
CA ARG A 245 -2.87 18.58 -19.51
C ARG A 245 -2.60 17.27 -18.75
N VAL A 246 -1.82 17.34 -17.67
CA VAL A 246 -1.73 16.25 -16.69
C VAL A 246 -2.99 16.33 -15.81
N PRO A 247 -3.77 15.23 -15.66
CA PRO A 247 -5.04 15.27 -14.96
C PRO A 247 -4.86 15.54 -13.46
N PHE A 248 -5.62 16.49 -12.94
CA PHE A 248 -5.89 16.66 -11.51
C PHE A 248 -7.34 17.08 -11.32
N GLY A 249 -7.88 16.83 -10.13
CA GLY A 249 -9.24 17.23 -9.78
C GLY A 249 -9.53 16.95 -8.33
N ILE A 250 -10.14 17.92 -7.64
CA ILE A 250 -10.50 17.81 -6.22
C ILE A 250 -11.97 18.20 -6.08
N THR A 251 -12.81 17.32 -5.56
CA THR A 251 -14.21 17.66 -5.29
C THR A 251 -14.30 18.64 -4.12
N PRO A 252 -15.28 19.55 -4.08
CA PRO A 252 -15.48 20.44 -2.93
C PRO A 252 -15.67 19.66 -1.62
N TYR A 253 -16.39 18.54 -1.66
CA TYR A 253 -16.48 17.63 -0.51
C TYR A 253 -15.08 17.16 -0.08
N TYR A 254 -14.27 16.51 -0.91
CA TYR A 254 -12.94 16.09 -0.44
C TYR A 254 -12.06 17.25 0.07
N LEU A 255 -12.18 18.46 -0.50
CA LEU A 255 -11.44 19.64 -0.01
C LEU A 255 -11.80 19.99 1.46
N HIS A 256 -13.03 19.76 1.89
CA HIS A 256 -13.45 20.05 3.27
C HIS A 256 -12.70 19.21 4.32
N LEU A 257 -12.13 18.08 3.90
CA LEU A 257 -11.33 17.21 4.76
C LEU A 257 -9.99 17.84 5.16
N PHE A 258 -9.55 18.90 4.47
CA PHE A 258 -8.27 19.56 4.72
C PHE A 258 -8.34 20.40 6.01
N ASP A 259 -7.24 20.47 6.74
CA ASP A 259 -7.06 21.40 7.85
C ASP A 259 -6.68 22.79 7.31
N LEU A 260 -7.70 23.59 6.96
CA LEU A 260 -7.52 24.91 6.35
C LEU A 260 -6.86 25.92 7.31
N ASP A 261 -7.12 25.81 8.60
CA ASP A 261 -6.53 26.69 9.63
C ASP A 261 -5.11 26.27 10.05
N SER A 262 -4.78 24.98 9.87
CA SER A 262 -3.47 24.44 10.26
C SER A 262 -3.04 23.35 9.26
N PRO A 263 -2.60 23.77 8.05
CA PRO A 263 -2.21 22.85 7.00
C PRO A 263 -1.16 21.84 7.47
N TRP A 264 -1.26 20.60 6.99
CA TRP A 264 -0.32 19.50 7.26
C TRP A 264 -0.31 18.97 8.69
N SER A 265 -1.16 19.47 9.59
CA SER A 265 -1.21 18.99 10.97
C SER A 265 -1.70 17.54 11.07
N HIS A 266 -2.89 17.23 10.55
CA HIS A 266 -3.48 15.88 10.55
C HIS A 266 -3.98 15.42 9.18
N ASP A 267 -3.73 16.20 8.13
CA ASP A 267 -4.33 16.01 6.80
C ASP A 267 -3.31 15.75 5.68
N HIS A 268 -2.02 15.56 6.00
CA HIS A 268 -0.96 15.28 5.01
C HIS A 268 -1.32 14.10 4.09
N GLN A 269 -1.91 13.06 4.68
CA GLN A 269 -2.38 11.86 4.02
C GLN A 269 -3.62 12.08 3.17
N VAL A 270 -4.40 13.14 3.38
CA VAL A 270 -5.50 13.55 2.50
C VAL A 270 -4.97 14.42 1.36
N ARG A 271 -4.13 15.41 1.68
CA ARG A 271 -3.52 16.34 0.72
C ARG A 271 -2.72 15.62 -0.36
N ARG A 272 -1.82 14.72 0.05
CA ARG A 272 -0.91 14.02 -0.87
C ARG A 272 -1.64 13.02 -1.76
N GLN A 273 -2.90 12.72 -1.52
CA GLN A 273 -3.66 11.91 -2.47
C GLN A 273 -4.13 12.69 -3.69
N VAL A 274 -4.17 14.02 -3.64
CA VAL A 274 -4.76 14.86 -4.70
C VAL A 274 -3.90 16.03 -5.15
N LEU A 275 -2.88 16.40 -4.37
CA LEU A 275 -1.84 17.36 -4.75
C LEU A 275 -0.61 16.59 -5.25
N PRO A 276 -0.40 16.50 -6.59
CA PRO A 276 0.71 15.74 -7.14
C PRO A 276 2.05 16.43 -6.85
N PRO A 277 3.11 15.69 -6.46
CA PRO A 277 4.44 16.26 -6.36
C PRO A 277 4.97 16.65 -7.75
N LEU A 278 5.91 17.59 -7.80
CA LEU A 278 6.42 18.10 -9.08
C LEU A 278 7.08 17.00 -9.93
N HIS A 279 7.75 16.04 -9.29
CA HIS A 279 8.34 14.90 -10.00
C HIS A 279 7.30 14.03 -10.72
N TYR A 280 6.15 13.79 -10.10
CA TYR A 280 5.05 13.06 -10.76
C TYR A 280 4.61 13.80 -12.03
N VAL A 281 4.37 15.11 -11.92
CA VAL A 281 3.94 15.93 -13.06
C VAL A 281 4.99 15.94 -14.16
N LYS A 282 6.28 16.13 -13.83
CA LYS A 282 7.39 16.08 -14.79
C LYS A 282 7.47 14.74 -15.51
N THR A 283 7.39 13.63 -14.78
CA THR A 283 7.45 12.28 -15.37
C THR A 283 6.26 12.03 -16.29
N MET A 284 5.05 12.46 -15.91
CA MET A 284 3.85 12.37 -16.75
C MET A 284 3.96 13.21 -18.04
N ILE A 285 4.75 14.29 -18.02
CA ILE A 285 5.05 15.12 -19.20
C ILE A 285 6.11 14.44 -20.08
N GLU A 286 7.18 13.95 -19.47
CA GLU A 286 8.30 13.28 -20.16
C GLU A 286 7.83 12.04 -20.92
N HIS A 287 6.95 11.23 -20.33
CA HIS A 287 6.42 10.00 -20.91
C HIS A 287 5.00 10.15 -21.48
N ARG A 288 4.72 11.29 -22.10
CA ARG A 288 3.39 11.57 -22.66
C ARG A 288 3.08 10.71 -23.89
N ASP A 289 4.09 10.52 -24.74
CA ASP A 289 3.93 9.86 -26.04
C ASP A 289 3.93 8.33 -25.93
N ASP A 290 4.55 7.77 -24.88
CA ASP A 290 4.60 6.33 -24.56
C ASP A 290 3.75 5.97 -23.31
N ARG A 291 2.88 6.89 -22.87
CA ARG A 291 2.14 6.82 -21.60
C ARG A 291 1.36 5.52 -21.41
N GLU A 292 0.80 4.97 -22.50
CA GLU A 292 -0.05 3.77 -22.48
C GLU A 292 0.72 2.53 -22.05
N TYR A 293 2.02 2.46 -22.33
CA TYR A 293 2.86 1.32 -21.97
C TYR A 293 3.76 1.64 -20.78
N TYR A 294 4.33 2.84 -20.71
CA TYR A 294 5.24 3.23 -19.64
C TYR A 294 4.55 3.22 -18.26
N PHE A 295 3.30 3.69 -18.19
CA PHE A 295 2.54 3.76 -16.94
C PHE A 295 1.61 2.55 -16.71
N ASP A 296 1.50 1.61 -17.65
CA ASP A 296 0.70 0.40 -17.47
C ASP A 296 1.50 -0.71 -16.75
N PHE A 297 1.80 -0.46 -15.48
CA PHE A 297 2.53 -1.41 -14.63
C PHE A 297 1.86 -2.79 -14.57
N MET A 298 0.54 -2.87 -14.74
CA MET A 298 -0.19 -4.14 -14.64
C MET A 298 -0.28 -4.90 -15.97
N GLY A 299 0.08 -4.29 -17.10
CA GLY A 299 -0.18 -4.84 -18.43
C GLY A 299 -1.67 -5.06 -18.66
N GLU A 300 -2.50 -4.07 -18.30
CA GLU A 300 -3.95 -4.16 -18.52
C GLU A 300 -4.32 -4.21 -20.01
N HIS A 301 -3.48 -3.67 -20.90
CA HIS A 301 -3.64 -3.84 -22.35
C HIS A 301 -3.54 -5.32 -22.77
N ASP A 302 -2.49 -6.01 -22.32
CA ASP A 302 -2.24 -7.43 -22.64
C ASP A 302 -3.28 -8.38 -22.05
N THR A 303 -4.10 -7.89 -21.12
CA THR A 303 -5.14 -8.67 -20.43
C THR A 303 -6.55 -8.19 -20.76
N SER A 304 -6.71 -7.49 -21.90
CA SER A 304 -7.98 -6.95 -22.39
C SER A 304 -8.49 -7.73 -23.63
N PRO A 305 -9.33 -8.76 -23.46
CA PRO A 305 -9.82 -9.58 -24.58
C PRO A 305 -10.88 -8.86 -25.44
N HIS A 306 -11.49 -7.79 -24.92
CA HIS A 306 -12.51 -6.99 -25.59
C HIS A 306 -12.46 -5.57 -25.01
N PRO A 307 -12.79 -4.51 -25.78
CA PRO A 307 -12.93 -3.16 -25.22
C PRO A 307 -13.75 -3.13 -23.93
N LEU A 308 -13.28 -2.34 -22.97
CA LEU A 308 -13.81 -2.22 -21.60
C LEU A 308 -13.62 -3.45 -20.71
N ILE A 309 -13.05 -4.56 -21.19
CA ILE A 309 -12.91 -5.78 -20.41
C ILE A 309 -11.46 -6.02 -20.04
N THR A 310 -11.23 -6.42 -18.79
CA THR A 310 -9.93 -6.95 -18.34
C THR A 310 -10.16 -8.29 -17.64
N ARG A 311 -9.46 -9.35 -18.07
CA ARG A 311 -9.56 -10.69 -17.46
C ARG A 311 -8.17 -11.22 -17.12
N ARG A 312 -7.97 -11.54 -15.84
CA ARG A 312 -6.72 -12.10 -15.30
C ARG A 312 -6.93 -13.37 -14.48
N TYR A 313 -8.17 -13.70 -14.16
CA TYR A 313 -8.51 -14.84 -13.32
C TYR A 313 -9.57 -15.70 -14.01
N PRO A 314 -9.68 -16.99 -13.64
CA PRO A 314 -10.60 -17.91 -14.31
C PRO A 314 -12.06 -17.46 -14.25
N MET A 315 -12.52 -17.05 -13.06
CA MET A 315 -13.93 -16.73 -12.78
C MET A 315 -14.21 -15.24 -12.53
N VAL A 316 -13.21 -14.37 -12.71
CA VAL A 316 -13.33 -12.93 -12.44
C VAL A 316 -12.94 -12.14 -13.68
N ALA A 317 -13.80 -11.19 -14.08
CA ALA A 317 -13.45 -10.19 -15.07
C ALA A 317 -13.97 -8.80 -14.68
N ILE A 318 -13.33 -7.79 -15.26
CA ILE A 318 -13.58 -6.38 -14.97
C ILE A 318 -14.34 -5.78 -16.14
N LEU A 319 -15.38 -4.99 -15.84
CA LEU A 319 -16.04 -4.09 -16.77
C LEU A 319 -15.65 -2.63 -16.44
N LYS A 320 -14.87 -1.98 -17.32
CA LYS A 320 -14.49 -0.58 -17.23
C LYS A 320 -15.64 0.31 -17.72
N ALA A 321 -16.59 0.60 -16.83
CA ALA A 321 -17.80 1.36 -17.12
C ALA A 321 -17.58 2.88 -17.19
N ALA A 322 -16.44 3.39 -16.70
CA ALA A 322 -16.03 4.78 -16.83
C ALA A 322 -14.50 4.86 -16.84
N ASN A 323 -13.91 5.80 -17.57
CA ASN A 323 -12.46 6.08 -17.62
C ASN A 323 -12.13 7.48 -17.09
N THR A 324 -12.92 7.93 -16.11
CA THR A 324 -12.73 9.21 -15.43
C THR A 324 -13.23 9.11 -14.00
N CYS A 325 -12.83 10.06 -13.16
CA CYS A 325 -13.18 10.13 -11.74
C CYS A 325 -13.63 11.55 -11.37
N PRO A 326 -14.41 11.73 -10.28
CA PRO A 326 -14.72 13.06 -9.75
C PRO A 326 -13.48 13.75 -9.14
N GLN A 327 -12.50 12.94 -8.73
CA GLN A 327 -11.24 13.33 -8.13
C GLN A 327 -10.12 12.42 -8.62
N ILE A 328 -8.92 12.98 -8.85
CA ILE A 328 -7.78 12.21 -9.35
C ILE A 328 -6.83 11.87 -8.20
N CYS A 329 -6.68 10.58 -7.94
CA CYS A 329 -5.72 10.09 -6.96
C CYS A 329 -4.32 10.07 -7.58
N VAL A 330 -3.32 10.67 -6.93
CA VAL A 330 -1.93 10.72 -7.46
C VAL A 330 -1.34 9.31 -7.63
N TYR A 331 -1.68 8.39 -6.73
CA TYR A 331 -1.23 7.00 -6.74
C TYR A 331 -2.14 6.08 -7.59
N CYS A 332 -2.94 6.64 -8.51
CA CYS A 332 -3.87 5.88 -9.34
C CYS A 332 -3.14 4.90 -10.27
N GLN A 333 -3.56 3.64 -10.25
CA GLN A 333 -3.05 2.61 -11.17
C GLN A 333 -3.28 2.99 -12.65
N ARG A 334 -4.42 3.62 -12.94
CA ARG A 334 -4.89 3.98 -14.29
C ARG A 334 -4.76 5.48 -14.59
N ASN A 335 -3.84 6.18 -13.93
CA ASN A 335 -3.56 7.59 -14.22
C ASN A 335 -3.29 7.87 -15.71
N TRP A 336 -2.85 6.87 -16.45
CA TRP A 336 -2.57 6.91 -17.89
C TRP A 336 -3.80 6.79 -18.79
N GLU A 337 -4.93 6.25 -18.31
CA GLU A 337 -6.20 6.23 -19.07
C GLU A 337 -6.97 7.55 -18.92
N ILE A 338 -6.74 8.28 -17.82
CA ILE A 338 -7.51 9.48 -17.47
C ILE A 338 -6.94 10.71 -18.18
N VAL A 339 -7.80 11.47 -18.85
CA VAL A 339 -7.44 12.74 -19.51
C VAL A 339 -7.71 13.94 -18.60
N THR A 340 -8.88 13.97 -17.95
CA THR A 340 -9.24 15.00 -16.97
C THR A 340 -10.33 14.49 -16.03
N ALA A 341 -10.46 15.08 -14.84
CA ALA A 341 -11.53 14.72 -13.91
C ALA A 341 -12.92 15.03 -14.51
N LEU A 342 -13.89 14.14 -14.35
CA LEU A 342 -15.25 14.24 -14.92
C LEU A 342 -15.27 14.54 -16.43
N ASP A 343 -14.33 13.99 -17.20
CA ASP A 343 -14.37 14.02 -18.66
C ASP A 343 -15.59 13.25 -19.23
N PRO A 344 -16.53 13.90 -19.93
CA PRO A 344 -17.63 13.20 -20.60
C PRO A 344 -17.16 12.17 -21.64
N GLN A 345 -16.01 12.39 -22.29
CA GLN A 345 -15.43 11.42 -23.24
C GLN A 345 -14.89 10.18 -22.53
N GLY A 346 -14.64 10.27 -21.22
CA GLY A 346 -14.30 9.14 -20.38
C GLY A 346 -15.48 8.23 -20.09
N ILE A 347 -16.72 8.57 -20.49
CA ILE A 347 -17.90 7.71 -20.30
C ILE A 347 -18.16 6.95 -21.61
N PRO A 348 -18.02 5.61 -21.63
CA PRO A 348 -18.31 4.81 -22.82
C PRO A 348 -19.76 4.96 -23.27
N ALA A 349 -19.98 4.96 -24.58
CA ALA A 349 -21.34 4.93 -25.13
C ALA A 349 -22.07 3.64 -24.72
N ARG A 350 -23.39 3.72 -24.47
CA ARG A 350 -24.23 2.58 -24.07
C ARG A 350 -24.04 1.34 -24.95
N LYS A 351 -23.98 1.52 -26.27
CA LYS A 351 -23.75 0.43 -27.23
C LYS A 351 -22.43 -0.32 -27.00
N LEU A 352 -21.38 0.36 -26.53
CA LEU A 352 -20.10 -0.27 -26.22
C LEU A 352 -20.16 -1.05 -24.91
N ILE A 353 -20.89 -0.52 -23.91
CA ILE A 353 -21.19 -1.22 -22.66
C ILE A 353 -22.00 -2.49 -22.96
N ASP A 354 -23.04 -2.40 -23.79
CA ASP A 354 -23.86 -3.54 -24.18
C ASP A 354 -23.02 -4.65 -24.81
N LYS A 355 -22.15 -4.31 -25.77
CA LYS A 355 -21.22 -5.28 -26.37
C LYS A 355 -20.27 -5.91 -25.35
N ALA A 356 -19.79 -5.12 -24.38
CA ALA A 356 -18.95 -5.66 -23.32
C ALA A 356 -19.74 -6.62 -22.43
N ILE A 357 -21.02 -6.35 -22.13
CA ILE A 357 -21.89 -7.28 -21.39
C ILE A 357 -22.23 -8.52 -22.22
N ASP A 358 -22.44 -8.39 -23.53
CA ASP A 358 -22.65 -9.53 -24.43
C ASP A 358 -21.45 -10.49 -24.39
N TRP A 359 -20.22 -9.97 -24.31
CA TRP A 359 -19.04 -10.80 -24.07
C TRP A 359 -19.13 -11.59 -22.76
N PHE A 360 -19.66 -11.03 -21.66
CA PHE A 360 -19.87 -11.82 -20.43
C PHE A 360 -20.91 -12.93 -20.62
N ALA A 361 -21.92 -12.72 -21.47
CA ALA A 361 -22.92 -13.75 -21.81
C ALA A 361 -22.29 -14.93 -22.58
N GLU A 362 -21.28 -14.65 -23.41
CA GLU A 362 -20.51 -15.66 -24.15
C GLU A 362 -19.53 -16.46 -23.26
N HIS A 363 -19.32 -16.06 -21.99
CA HIS A 363 -18.34 -16.64 -21.07
C HIS A 363 -19.00 -17.12 -19.76
N PRO A 364 -19.70 -18.27 -19.78
CA PRO A 364 -20.47 -18.79 -18.65
C PRO A 364 -19.63 -19.21 -17.43
N GLU A 365 -18.29 -19.26 -17.55
CA GLU A 365 -17.39 -19.59 -16.44
C GLU A 365 -17.18 -18.40 -15.48
N ILE A 366 -17.55 -17.18 -15.87
CA ILE A 366 -17.39 -15.99 -15.05
C ILE A 366 -18.46 -15.93 -13.97
N ARG A 367 -18.05 -15.78 -12.71
CA ARG A 367 -18.96 -15.69 -11.56
C ARG A 367 -18.98 -14.31 -10.93
N ASP A 368 -17.86 -13.59 -11.01
CA ASP A 368 -17.63 -12.29 -10.37
C ASP A 368 -17.30 -11.23 -11.42
N VAL A 369 -18.18 -10.24 -11.53
CA VAL A 369 -18.00 -9.09 -12.42
C VAL A 369 -17.71 -7.85 -11.59
N LEU A 370 -16.54 -7.25 -11.79
CA LEU A 370 -16.16 -5.98 -11.18
C LEU A 370 -16.44 -4.82 -12.13
N VAL A 371 -17.48 -4.04 -11.86
CA VAL A 371 -17.82 -2.79 -12.54
C VAL A 371 -16.97 -1.66 -11.94
N THR A 372 -16.08 -1.06 -12.74
CA THR A 372 -15.09 -0.06 -12.29
C THR A 372 -14.55 0.75 -13.48
N GLY A 373 -13.26 1.08 -13.47
CA GLY A 373 -12.49 1.79 -14.48
C GLY A 373 -11.75 2.93 -13.79
N GLY A 374 -12.25 4.16 -13.96
CA GLY A 374 -12.10 5.26 -13.02
C GLY A 374 -13.06 5.05 -11.83
N ASP A 375 -14.13 5.85 -11.75
CA ASP A 375 -15.18 5.67 -10.73
C ASP A 375 -16.54 5.45 -11.38
N SER A 376 -17.11 4.26 -11.23
CA SER A 376 -18.37 3.88 -11.87
C SER A 376 -19.60 4.61 -11.29
N MET A 377 -19.52 5.18 -10.09
CA MET A 377 -20.64 5.89 -9.46
C MET A 377 -20.80 7.34 -9.95
N ILE A 378 -19.95 7.81 -10.88
CA ILE A 378 -20.21 9.07 -11.58
C ILE A 378 -21.33 8.96 -12.61
N LEU A 379 -21.64 7.73 -13.04
CA LEU A 379 -22.71 7.45 -13.99
C LEU A 379 -24.06 7.82 -13.36
N ASP A 380 -25.03 8.19 -14.19
CA ASP A 380 -26.40 8.39 -13.72
C ASP A 380 -27.05 7.07 -13.28
N ASP A 381 -28.11 7.16 -12.48
CA ASP A 381 -28.78 5.98 -11.91
C ASP A 381 -29.32 5.05 -13.00
N ALA A 382 -29.81 5.60 -14.12
CA ALA A 382 -30.34 4.81 -15.23
C ALA A 382 -29.25 3.97 -15.92
N THR A 383 -28.04 4.50 -16.05
CA THR A 383 -26.90 3.77 -16.62
C THR A 383 -26.39 2.69 -15.66
N ILE A 384 -26.32 3.00 -14.36
CA ILE A 384 -25.93 2.02 -13.33
C ILE A 384 -26.96 0.89 -13.28
N GLU A 385 -28.25 1.21 -13.22
CA GLU A 385 -29.33 0.24 -13.24
C GLU A 385 -29.27 -0.62 -14.50
N HIS A 386 -29.08 -0.02 -15.68
CA HIS A 386 -28.95 -0.76 -16.93
C HIS A 386 -27.82 -1.80 -16.87
N ILE A 387 -26.63 -1.43 -16.38
CA ILE A 387 -25.49 -2.34 -16.23
C ILE A 387 -25.83 -3.47 -15.24
N VAL A 388 -26.30 -3.12 -14.05
CA VAL A 388 -26.58 -4.11 -12.99
C VAL A 388 -27.69 -5.05 -13.42
N LYS A 389 -28.76 -4.54 -14.03
CA LYS A 389 -29.86 -5.34 -14.59
C LYS A 389 -29.38 -6.33 -15.64
N ARG A 390 -28.64 -5.84 -16.63
CA ARG A 390 -28.12 -6.68 -17.72
C ARG A 390 -27.17 -7.77 -17.22
N LEU A 391 -26.32 -7.47 -16.24
CA LEU A 391 -25.47 -8.47 -15.59
C LEU A 391 -26.29 -9.44 -14.73
N SER A 392 -27.38 -8.98 -14.13
CA SER A 392 -28.31 -9.77 -13.33
C SER A 392 -29.13 -10.76 -14.16
N GLU A 393 -29.36 -10.48 -15.45
CA GLU A 393 -30.00 -11.40 -16.40
C GLU A 393 -29.09 -12.60 -16.77
N LEU A 394 -27.81 -12.56 -16.42
CA LEU A 394 -26.86 -13.64 -16.66
C LEU A 394 -26.87 -14.63 -15.49
N ASP A 395 -27.47 -15.81 -15.67
CA ASP A 395 -27.65 -16.82 -14.62
C ASP A 395 -26.33 -17.29 -13.96
N HIS A 396 -25.20 -17.19 -14.66
CA HIS A 396 -23.88 -17.57 -14.14
C HIS A 396 -23.23 -16.51 -13.23
N VAL A 397 -23.72 -15.26 -13.24
CA VAL A 397 -23.14 -14.16 -12.46
C VAL A 397 -23.70 -14.15 -11.04
N GLU A 398 -22.87 -14.57 -10.09
CA GLU A 398 -23.20 -14.70 -8.67
C GLU A 398 -22.84 -13.43 -7.88
N LEU A 399 -21.83 -12.68 -8.33
CA LEU A 399 -21.31 -11.52 -7.63
C LEU A 399 -21.11 -10.35 -8.60
N ILE A 400 -21.83 -9.27 -8.38
CA ILE A 400 -21.58 -7.97 -9.02
C ILE A 400 -20.89 -7.07 -8.01
N ARG A 401 -19.64 -6.71 -8.27
CA ARG A 401 -18.88 -5.77 -7.45
C ARG A 401 -18.82 -4.43 -8.14
N ILE A 402 -19.03 -3.36 -7.39
CA ILE A 402 -18.87 -2.00 -7.89
C ILE A 402 -17.67 -1.38 -7.17
N GLY A 403 -16.62 -1.08 -7.93
CA GLY A 403 -15.42 -0.40 -7.45
C GLY A 403 -15.60 1.11 -7.55
N THR A 404 -15.70 1.79 -6.41
CA THR A 404 -15.97 3.24 -6.37
C THR A 404 -15.32 3.90 -5.16
N ARG A 405 -14.74 5.09 -5.38
CA ARG A 405 -14.20 5.94 -4.30
C ARG A 405 -15.20 7.03 -3.90
N ILE A 406 -16.41 7.02 -4.46
CA ILE A 406 -17.40 8.07 -4.25
C ILE A 406 -17.82 8.24 -2.79
N LEU A 407 -17.78 7.16 -2.00
CA LEU A 407 -18.04 7.22 -0.56
C LEU A 407 -17.07 8.16 0.18
N VAL A 408 -15.86 8.34 -0.37
CA VAL A 408 -14.84 9.26 0.16
C VAL A 408 -14.95 10.63 -0.50
N THR A 409 -15.15 10.65 -1.82
CA THR A 409 -15.05 11.91 -2.57
C THR A 409 -16.35 12.71 -2.57
N VAL A 410 -17.52 12.08 -2.63
CA VAL A 410 -18.85 12.72 -2.61
C VAL A 410 -19.91 11.72 -2.07
N PRO A 411 -19.96 11.41 -0.77
CA PRO A 411 -20.84 10.38 -0.22
C PRO A 411 -22.33 10.63 -0.48
N PHE A 412 -22.73 11.89 -0.70
CA PHE A 412 -24.10 12.26 -1.09
C PHE A 412 -24.57 11.64 -2.41
N ARG A 413 -23.67 11.09 -3.24
CA ARG A 413 -24.04 10.34 -4.45
C ARG A 413 -24.85 9.08 -4.10
N ILE A 414 -24.64 8.52 -2.91
CA ILE A 414 -25.40 7.38 -2.40
C ILE A 414 -26.69 7.89 -1.76
N THR A 415 -27.71 8.03 -2.59
CA THR A 415 -29.08 8.35 -2.16
C THR A 415 -29.80 7.10 -1.68
N GLU A 416 -30.99 7.27 -1.09
CA GLU A 416 -31.82 6.12 -0.71
C GLU A 416 -32.28 5.36 -1.96
N GLU A 417 -32.69 6.08 -3.01
CA GLU A 417 -33.15 5.52 -4.27
C GLU A 417 -32.07 4.70 -4.97
N LEU A 418 -30.82 5.18 -5.01
CA LEU A 418 -29.71 4.41 -5.57
C LEU A 418 -29.46 3.13 -4.75
N ALA A 419 -29.49 3.22 -3.43
CA ALA A 419 -29.23 2.08 -2.55
C ALA A 419 -30.35 1.02 -2.65
N GLU A 420 -31.61 1.44 -2.70
CA GLU A 420 -32.78 0.58 -2.90
C GLU A 420 -32.75 -0.06 -4.29
N MET A 421 -32.44 0.71 -5.36
CA MET A 421 -32.31 0.17 -6.71
C MET A 421 -31.26 -0.93 -6.77
N LEU A 422 -30.04 -0.68 -6.25
CA LEU A 422 -29.00 -1.70 -6.19
C LEU A 422 -29.43 -2.90 -5.33
N GLY A 423 -30.06 -2.67 -4.19
CA GLY A 423 -30.56 -3.72 -3.29
C GLY A 423 -31.60 -4.63 -3.93
N SER A 424 -32.44 -4.09 -4.83
CA SER A 424 -33.48 -4.86 -5.53
C SER A 424 -32.93 -5.96 -6.44
N TYR A 425 -31.65 -5.88 -6.83
CA TYR A 425 -30.96 -6.90 -7.61
C TYR A 425 -30.21 -7.92 -6.73
N VAL A 426 -30.28 -7.84 -5.40
CA VAL A 426 -29.75 -8.87 -4.51
C VAL A 426 -30.76 -10.01 -4.39
N GLU A 427 -30.31 -11.23 -4.70
CA GLU A 427 -31.10 -12.46 -4.60
C GLU A 427 -30.42 -13.41 -3.59
N PRO A 428 -30.89 -13.49 -2.32
CA PRO A 428 -30.26 -14.30 -1.30
C PRO A 428 -30.04 -15.76 -1.73
N GLY A 429 -28.80 -16.24 -1.57
CA GLY A 429 -28.40 -17.59 -1.98
C GLY A 429 -28.10 -17.77 -3.48
N LYS A 430 -28.29 -16.71 -4.29
CA LYS A 430 -28.05 -16.75 -5.75
C LYS A 430 -27.13 -15.63 -6.22
N ARG A 431 -27.48 -14.36 -5.96
CA ARG A 431 -26.71 -13.20 -6.42
C ARG A 431 -26.56 -12.17 -5.32
N VAL A 432 -25.33 -11.66 -5.18
CA VAL A 432 -25.03 -10.58 -4.23
C VAL A 432 -24.41 -9.39 -4.94
N ILE A 433 -24.65 -8.19 -4.39
CA ILE A 433 -24.00 -6.96 -4.82
C ILE A 433 -23.10 -6.47 -3.70
N SER A 434 -21.89 -6.02 -4.05
CA SER A 434 -20.98 -5.42 -3.09
C SER A 434 -20.28 -4.19 -3.65
N ILE A 435 -19.89 -3.31 -2.73
CA ILE A 435 -19.13 -2.10 -3.01
C ILE A 435 -17.71 -2.30 -2.50
N SER A 436 -16.72 -2.08 -3.36
CA SER A 436 -15.32 -1.96 -2.96
C SER A 436 -14.93 -0.48 -3.01
N THR A 437 -14.73 0.11 -1.85
CA THR A 437 -14.27 1.49 -1.68
C THR A 437 -12.80 1.57 -1.32
N HIS A 438 -12.32 2.80 -1.22
CA HIS A 438 -10.91 3.14 -1.21
C HIS A 438 -10.60 4.27 -0.22
N VAL A 439 -10.72 3.95 1.06
CA VAL A 439 -10.37 4.80 2.20
C VAL A 439 -8.92 4.49 2.61
N GLU A 440 -8.11 5.53 2.75
CA GLU A 440 -6.69 5.47 3.05
C GLU A 440 -6.34 5.87 4.48
N SER A 441 -7.20 6.66 5.11
CA SER A 441 -6.96 7.24 6.44
C SER A 441 -8.22 7.23 7.30
N ALA A 442 -8.06 7.05 8.61
CA ALA A 442 -9.14 7.26 9.57
C ALA A 442 -9.75 8.66 9.43
N TYR A 443 -8.94 9.63 9.02
CA TYR A 443 -9.34 11.01 8.81
C TYR A 443 -10.36 11.15 7.67
N GLU A 444 -10.35 10.27 6.67
CA GLU A 444 -11.30 10.31 5.56
C GLU A 444 -12.69 9.75 5.93
N VAL A 445 -12.81 9.02 7.04
CA VAL A 445 -14.09 8.42 7.48
C VAL A 445 -14.96 9.48 8.13
N THR A 446 -15.99 9.94 7.43
CA THR A 446 -16.88 11.03 7.86
C THR A 446 -18.25 10.53 8.32
N PRO A 447 -19.04 11.35 9.04
CA PRO A 447 -20.44 11.04 9.33
C PRO A 447 -21.27 10.82 8.06
N GLU A 448 -21.05 11.61 7.00
CA GLU A 448 -21.80 11.47 5.74
C GLU A 448 -21.43 10.16 5.02
N MET A 449 -20.17 9.74 5.08
CA MET A 449 -19.75 8.42 4.59
C MET A 449 -20.43 7.29 5.37
N ALA A 450 -20.44 7.37 6.71
CA ALA A 450 -21.08 6.36 7.54
C ALA A 450 -22.59 6.24 7.23
N GLU A 451 -23.27 7.36 6.97
CA GLU A 451 -24.67 7.37 6.55
C GLU A 451 -24.86 6.73 5.16
N ALA A 452 -24.00 7.07 4.19
CA ALA A 452 -24.02 6.44 2.86
C ALA A 452 -23.80 4.93 2.93
N VAL A 453 -22.86 4.47 3.76
CA VAL A 453 -22.62 3.04 4.00
C VAL A 453 -23.81 2.37 4.69
N TYR A 454 -24.45 3.05 5.63
CA TYR A 454 -25.66 2.54 6.29
C TYR A 454 -26.81 2.31 5.29
N LYS A 455 -27.03 3.24 4.35
CA LYS A 455 -28.02 3.07 3.25
C LYS A 455 -27.76 1.81 2.44
N LEU A 456 -26.51 1.60 2.03
CA LEU A 456 -26.10 0.41 1.28
C LEU A 456 -26.33 -0.87 2.09
N ARG A 457 -25.86 -0.92 3.34
CA ARG A 457 -25.94 -2.12 4.17
C ARG A 457 -27.36 -2.52 4.53
N ARG A 458 -28.28 -1.57 4.75
CA ARG A 458 -29.70 -1.91 5.01
C ARG A 458 -30.34 -2.61 3.81
N ASN A 459 -29.87 -2.30 2.61
CA ASN A 459 -30.32 -2.89 1.35
C ASN A 459 -29.55 -4.18 0.98
N GLY A 460 -28.87 -4.81 1.94
CA GLY A 460 -28.16 -6.08 1.75
C GLY A 460 -26.83 -5.96 1.01
N ILE A 461 -26.35 -4.74 0.73
CA ILE A 461 -25.11 -4.50 -0.01
C ILE A 461 -23.92 -4.53 0.95
N MET A 462 -22.96 -5.41 0.69
CA MET A 462 -21.72 -5.48 1.47
C MET A 462 -20.77 -4.35 1.06
N VAL A 463 -20.04 -3.78 2.01
CA VAL A 463 -19.10 -2.68 1.75
C VAL A 463 -17.71 -3.03 2.26
N TYR A 464 -16.76 -3.07 1.34
CA TYR A 464 -15.38 -3.46 1.57
C TYR A 464 -14.42 -2.29 1.35
N ASN A 465 -13.31 -2.26 2.09
CA ASN A 465 -12.23 -1.31 1.85
C ASN A 465 -11.01 -1.96 1.22
N GLN A 466 -10.48 -1.33 0.19
CA GLN A 466 -9.16 -1.60 -0.39
C GLN A 466 -8.27 -0.41 -0.07
N GLN A 467 -7.30 -0.55 0.83
CA GLN A 467 -6.31 0.48 1.13
C GLN A 467 -5.08 0.32 0.25
N VAL A 468 -4.44 1.40 -0.18
CA VAL A 468 -3.12 1.38 -0.84
C VAL A 468 -2.09 1.93 0.14
N TYR A 469 -1.18 1.07 0.57
CA TYR A 469 -0.27 1.33 1.68
C TYR A 469 0.92 2.21 1.26
N THR A 470 0.64 3.50 1.05
CA THR A 470 1.63 4.50 0.64
C THR A 470 2.47 5.01 1.81
N PHE A 471 3.60 5.67 1.50
CA PHE A 471 4.45 6.36 2.48
C PHE A 471 3.63 7.24 3.43
N TRP A 472 2.66 7.98 2.89
CA TRP A 472 1.83 8.93 3.63
C TRP A 472 0.81 8.31 4.59
N VAL A 473 0.65 6.99 4.59
CA VAL A 473 -0.24 6.25 5.53
C VAL A 473 0.48 5.10 6.24
N SER A 474 1.82 5.10 6.17
CA SER A 474 2.65 3.98 6.60
C SER A 474 3.23 4.12 8.02
N ARG A 475 2.89 5.18 8.76
CA ARG A 475 3.42 5.35 10.12
C ARG A 475 2.84 4.29 11.06
N ARG A 476 3.58 4.01 12.14
CA ARG A 476 3.21 3.00 13.15
C ARG A 476 1.83 3.29 13.73
N PHE A 477 0.92 2.32 13.65
CA PHE A 477 -0.48 2.33 14.10
C PHE A 477 -1.44 3.20 13.28
N GLU A 478 -1.00 3.86 12.20
CA GLU A 478 -1.87 4.70 11.36
C GLU A 478 -2.95 3.87 10.67
N THR A 479 -2.58 2.73 10.10
CA THR A 479 -3.53 1.80 9.48
C THR A 479 -4.40 1.06 10.52
N VAL A 480 -3.91 0.90 11.75
CA VAL A 480 -4.74 0.39 12.86
C VAL A 480 -5.88 1.37 13.18
N ALA A 481 -5.61 2.67 13.19
CA ALA A 481 -6.64 3.69 13.36
C ALA A 481 -7.66 3.65 12.21
N LEU A 482 -7.20 3.50 10.96
CA LEU A 482 -8.07 3.33 9.80
C LEU A 482 -9.03 2.15 9.98
N ARG A 483 -8.52 0.96 10.34
CA ARG A 483 -9.36 -0.24 10.55
C ARG A 483 -10.47 -0.01 11.57
N ILE A 484 -10.16 0.67 12.67
CA ILE A 484 -11.15 1.02 13.69
C ILE A 484 -12.20 1.97 13.12
N ALA A 485 -11.78 3.01 12.38
CA ALA A 485 -12.70 3.97 11.77
C ALA A 485 -13.61 3.31 10.72
N LEU A 486 -13.05 2.44 9.86
CA LEU A 486 -13.82 1.65 8.89
C LEU A 486 -14.92 0.84 9.57
N LYS A 487 -14.57 0.13 10.65
CA LYS A 487 -15.56 -0.67 11.39
C LYS A 487 -16.67 0.16 12.00
N LYS A 488 -16.35 1.35 12.53
CA LYS A 488 -17.37 2.30 13.02
C LYS A 488 -18.32 2.76 11.91
N ALA A 489 -17.84 2.88 10.68
CA ALA A 489 -18.67 3.24 9.52
C ALA A 489 -19.39 2.05 8.87
N GLY A 490 -19.20 0.82 9.37
CA GLY A 490 -19.77 -0.38 8.75
C GLY A 490 -19.03 -0.86 7.51
N ILE A 491 -17.74 -0.51 7.34
CA ILE A 491 -16.93 -0.96 6.22
C ILE A 491 -16.00 -2.10 6.67
N ASP A 492 -15.96 -3.17 5.89
CA ASP A 492 -15.12 -4.34 6.16
C ASP A 492 -13.77 -4.23 5.44
N PRO A 493 -12.63 -4.23 6.16
CA PRO A 493 -11.31 -4.25 5.51
C PRO A 493 -11.14 -5.51 4.64
N TYR A 494 -10.73 -5.34 3.38
CA TYR A 494 -10.56 -6.43 2.42
C TYR A 494 -9.13 -6.59 1.89
N TYR A 495 -8.52 -5.55 1.34
CA TYR A 495 -7.12 -5.60 0.93
C TYR A 495 -6.32 -4.41 1.45
N THR A 496 -5.05 -4.67 1.77
CA THR A 496 -4.01 -3.65 1.88
C THR A 496 -3.03 -3.88 0.72
N PHE A 497 -3.17 -3.09 -0.33
CA PHE A 497 -2.31 -3.17 -1.51
C PHE A 497 -0.95 -2.55 -1.22
N TYR A 498 0.12 -3.25 -1.58
CA TYR A 498 1.37 -2.59 -1.90
C TYR A 498 1.13 -1.62 -3.07
N PRO A 499 1.58 -0.34 -2.98
CA PRO A 499 1.42 0.60 -4.07
C PRO A 499 2.15 0.08 -5.31
N LYS A 500 1.58 0.30 -6.49
CA LYS A 500 2.17 -0.21 -7.74
C LYS A 500 3.59 0.37 -7.89
N GLY A 501 4.55 -0.46 -8.29
CA GLY A 501 5.96 -0.08 -8.42
C GLY A 501 6.22 0.81 -9.62
N LYS A 502 5.55 1.96 -9.68
CA LYS A 502 5.57 2.93 -10.78
C LYS A 502 6.52 4.07 -10.45
N TRP A 503 7.33 4.45 -11.43
CA TRP A 503 8.40 5.41 -11.21
C TRP A 503 7.88 6.81 -10.88
N GLU A 504 6.83 7.24 -11.56
CA GLU A 504 6.21 8.55 -11.35
C GLU A 504 5.58 8.69 -9.95
N THR A 505 5.25 7.58 -9.28
CA THR A 505 4.73 7.55 -7.91
C THR A 505 5.77 7.10 -6.89
N LYS A 506 7.08 7.14 -7.21
CA LYS A 506 8.13 6.64 -6.30
C LYS A 506 8.08 7.24 -4.89
N ASP A 507 7.61 8.48 -4.76
CA ASP A 507 7.51 9.18 -3.48
C ASP A 507 6.44 8.61 -2.54
N TYR A 508 5.55 7.77 -3.07
CA TYR A 508 4.49 7.07 -2.35
C TYR A 508 4.89 5.64 -1.96
N LEU A 509 6.00 5.13 -2.48
CA LEU A 509 6.40 3.75 -2.23
C LEU A 509 7.05 3.59 -0.86
N VAL A 510 6.90 2.38 -0.34
CA VAL A 510 7.55 1.90 0.89
C VAL A 510 8.29 0.61 0.57
N PRO A 511 9.25 0.18 1.41
CA PRO A 511 9.81 -1.16 1.31
C PRO A 511 8.72 -2.20 1.59
N VAL A 512 8.72 -3.33 0.88
CA VAL A 512 7.78 -4.45 1.15
C VAL A 512 7.85 -4.90 2.62
N ALA A 513 9.02 -4.83 3.23
CA ALA A 513 9.22 -5.11 4.65
C ALA A 513 8.31 -4.27 5.58
N ARG A 514 7.97 -3.02 5.22
CA ARG A 514 7.16 -2.14 6.08
C ARG A 514 5.72 -2.64 6.21
N ILE A 515 5.08 -3.04 5.12
CA ILE A 515 3.71 -3.57 5.15
C ILE A 515 3.66 -4.93 5.89
N LEU A 516 4.72 -5.74 5.79
CA LEU A 516 4.86 -6.97 6.59
C LEU A 516 4.97 -6.65 8.09
N GLN A 517 5.79 -5.65 8.45
CA GLN A 517 5.94 -5.18 9.82
C GLN A 517 4.60 -4.69 10.40
N GLU A 518 3.86 -3.85 9.66
CA GLU A 518 2.53 -3.38 10.05
C GLU A 518 1.61 -4.55 10.38
N ARG A 519 1.52 -5.53 9.46
CA ARG A 519 0.63 -6.67 9.63
C ARG A 519 1.05 -7.58 10.80
N LYS A 520 2.34 -7.85 10.95
CA LYS A 520 2.86 -8.79 11.98
C LYS A 520 2.99 -8.17 13.37
N GLU A 521 2.95 -6.85 13.52
CA GLU A 521 3.13 -6.18 14.81
C GLU A 521 1.92 -5.38 15.26
N GLU A 522 1.34 -4.60 14.35
CA GLU A 522 0.35 -3.56 14.69
C GLU A 522 -1.06 -4.12 14.52
N ALA A 523 -1.37 -4.61 13.31
CA ALA A 523 -2.69 -5.16 13.01
C ALA A 523 -3.08 -6.28 13.98
N ARG A 524 -2.15 -7.17 14.34
CA ARG A 524 -2.42 -8.33 15.23
C ARG A 524 -2.96 -7.98 16.61
N LEU A 525 -2.80 -6.73 17.05
CA LEU A 525 -3.27 -6.24 18.33
C LEU A 525 -4.76 -5.88 18.31
N LEU A 526 -5.37 -5.83 17.12
CA LEU A 526 -6.80 -5.63 16.96
C LEU A 526 -7.59 -6.94 17.06
N PRO A 527 -8.89 -6.85 17.42
CA PRO A 527 -9.82 -7.97 17.27
C PRO A 527 -9.78 -8.53 15.85
N GLY A 528 -9.94 -9.86 15.70
CA GLY A 528 -9.82 -10.53 14.41
C GLY A 528 -10.73 -9.94 13.33
N THR A 529 -11.96 -9.59 13.68
CA THR A 529 -12.93 -9.00 12.76
C THR A 529 -12.52 -7.62 12.24
N PHE A 530 -11.67 -6.87 12.95
CA PHE A 530 -11.20 -5.54 12.55
C PHE A 530 -10.06 -5.60 11.53
N ARG A 531 -9.46 -6.78 11.33
CA ARG A 531 -8.23 -6.95 10.57
C ARG A 531 -8.34 -8.06 9.53
N THR A 532 -9.51 -8.17 8.92
CA THR A 532 -9.88 -9.18 7.92
C THR A 532 -9.16 -9.00 6.60
N GLU A 533 -8.57 -7.84 6.35
CA GLU A 533 -7.88 -7.57 5.10
C GLU A 533 -6.60 -8.38 4.95
N GLU A 534 -6.27 -8.72 3.72
CA GLU A 534 -4.98 -9.32 3.40
C GLU A 534 -4.03 -8.33 2.72
N PRO A 535 -2.75 -8.27 3.16
CA PRO A 535 -1.76 -7.47 2.48
C PRO A 535 -1.30 -8.19 1.21
N VAL A 536 -1.38 -7.52 0.07
CA VAL A 536 -1.17 -8.14 -1.24
C VAL A 536 -0.25 -7.31 -2.14
N PHE A 537 0.54 -8.00 -2.95
CA PHE A 537 1.30 -7.42 -4.05
C PHE A 537 0.65 -7.84 -5.37
N ASN A 538 0.38 -6.88 -6.25
CA ASN A 538 -0.07 -7.22 -7.61
C ASN A 538 1.16 -7.46 -8.47
N VAL A 539 1.33 -8.69 -8.91
CA VAL A 539 2.38 -9.06 -9.85
C VAL A 539 1.91 -8.65 -11.25
N PRO A 540 2.67 -7.83 -12.00
CA PRO A 540 2.32 -7.42 -13.35
C PRO A 540 1.90 -8.60 -14.23
N ARG A 541 0.72 -8.53 -14.85
CA ARG A 541 0.07 -9.59 -15.66
C ARG A 541 -0.28 -10.89 -14.91
N LEU A 542 0.48 -11.24 -13.88
CA LEU A 542 0.46 -12.51 -13.15
C LEU A 542 -0.32 -12.44 -11.83
N GLY A 543 -1.38 -11.64 -11.77
CA GLY A 543 -2.33 -11.64 -10.65
C GLY A 543 -1.80 -11.08 -9.32
N LYS A 544 -2.22 -11.69 -8.21
CA LYS A 544 -2.01 -11.20 -6.84
C LYS A 544 -1.30 -12.25 -5.99
N ASN A 545 -0.33 -11.79 -5.21
CA ASN A 545 0.37 -12.59 -4.21
C ASN A 545 0.06 -12.08 -2.80
N HIS A 546 -0.07 -13.01 -1.86
CA HIS A 546 -0.24 -12.67 -0.46
C HIS A 546 1.12 -12.40 0.18
N LEU A 547 1.33 -11.20 0.71
CA LEU A 547 2.63 -10.84 1.30
C LEU A 547 2.98 -11.73 2.49
N ARG A 548 1.98 -12.19 3.25
CA ARG A 548 2.17 -13.08 4.41
C ARG A 548 2.60 -14.49 4.03
N ALA A 549 2.42 -14.89 2.78
CA ALA A 549 2.73 -16.22 2.28
C ALA A 549 4.16 -16.25 1.75
N GLY A 550 5.12 -16.69 2.58
CA GLY A 550 6.54 -16.77 2.18
C GLY A 550 6.82 -17.76 1.05
N GLN A 551 5.85 -18.59 0.66
CA GLN A 551 5.92 -19.45 -0.53
C GLN A 551 5.59 -18.69 -1.84
N ASP A 552 5.04 -17.48 -1.75
CA ASP A 552 4.63 -16.66 -2.89
C ASP A 552 5.73 -15.70 -3.36
N HIS A 553 6.75 -15.48 -2.54
CA HIS A 553 7.85 -14.59 -2.88
C HIS A 553 9.08 -14.86 -2.03
N GLU A 554 10.24 -14.47 -2.56
CA GLU A 554 11.53 -14.64 -1.88
C GLU A 554 12.42 -13.42 -2.08
N LEU A 555 13.06 -12.94 -1.00
CA LEU A 555 14.17 -12.00 -1.09
C LEU A 555 15.40 -12.71 -1.68
N ILE A 556 15.81 -12.31 -2.88
CA ILE A 556 16.87 -12.98 -3.65
C ILE A 556 18.15 -12.16 -3.78
N MET A 557 18.12 -10.83 -3.55
CA MET A 557 19.32 -9.98 -3.63
C MET A 557 19.13 -8.68 -2.84
N ILE A 558 20.26 -8.10 -2.41
CA ILE A 558 20.34 -6.72 -1.90
C ILE A 558 21.32 -5.97 -2.80
N ARG A 559 20.83 -4.95 -3.47
CA ARG A 559 21.65 -4.14 -4.40
C ARG A 559 22.61 -3.24 -3.63
N PRO A 560 23.73 -2.79 -4.24
CA PRO A 560 24.68 -1.88 -3.59
C PRO A 560 24.06 -0.56 -3.08
N ASP A 561 22.90 -0.16 -3.60
CA ASP A 561 22.12 0.99 -3.12
C ASP A 561 21.16 0.67 -1.95
N GLY A 562 21.30 -0.52 -1.36
CA GLY A 562 20.50 -1.02 -0.23
C GLY A 562 19.09 -1.48 -0.59
N ARG A 563 18.69 -1.43 -1.87
CA ARG A 563 17.34 -1.86 -2.28
C ARG A 563 17.26 -3.38 -2.39
N ARG A 564 16.16 -3.93 -1.87
CA ARG A 564 15.86 -5.36 -1.90
C ARG A 564 15.30 -5.77 -3.26
N VAL A 565 15.65 -6.96 -3.71
CA VAL A 565 15.13 -7.57 -4.93
C VAL A 565 14.41 -8.85 -4.57
N TYR A 566 13.14 -8.94 -4.94
CA TYR A 566 12.27 -10.07 -4.67
C TYR A 566 11.96 -10.83 -5.95
N LEU A 567 11.87 -12.14 -5.82
CA LEU A 567 11.32 -13.03 -6.83
C LEU A 567 9.87 -13.34 -6.44
N TRP A 568 8.91 -12.93 -7.27
CA TRP A 568 7.48 -13.20 -7.06
C TRP A 568 7.06 -14.39 -7.91
N HIS A 569 6.44 -15.38 -7.28
CA HIS A 569 5.91 -16.53 -7.98
C HIS A 569 4.48 -16.24 -8.47
N PRO A 570 4.13 -16.50 -9.75
CA PRO A 570 2.79 -16.21 -10.26
C PRO A 570 1.70 -16.98 -9.50
N TRP A 571 0.47 -16.46 -9.50
CA TRP A 571 -0.66 -17.23 -8.93
C TRP A 571 -0.89 -18.55 -9.68
N GLU A 572 -0.52 -18.61 -10.97
CA GLU A 572 -0.56 -19.82 -11.78
C GLU A 572 0.52 -20.86 -11.45
N LYS A 573 1.49 -20.59 -10.56
CA LYS A 573 2.67 -21.47 -10.32
C LYS A 573 2.35 -22.93 -9.98
N ASN A 574 1.16 -23.19 -9.42
CA ASN A 574 0.68 -24.52 -9.05
C ASN A 574 -0.33 -25.10 -10.08
N ILE A 575 -0.50 -24.41 -11.21
CA ILE A 575 -1.37 -24.78 -12.32
C ILE A 575 -0.51 -25.07 -13.56
N GLN A 576 0.45 -24.20 -13.86
CA GLN A 576 1.36 -24.32 -14.99
C GLN A 576 2.72 -23.67 -14.69
N LEU A 577 3.76 -24.10 -15.41
CA LEU A 577 5.09 -23.48 -15.34
C LEU A 577 5.04 -22.10 -16.02
N VAL A 578 5.22 -21.05 -15.22
CA VAL A 578 5.23 -19.66 -15.67
C VAL A 578 6.43 -18.96 -15.04
N ASP A 579 7.07 -18.09 -15.81
CA ASP A 579 8.22 -17.35 -15.33
C ASP A 579 7.86 -16.45 -14.13
N PRO A 580 8.69 -16.45 -13.08
CA PRO A 580 8.51 -15.55 -11.95
C PRO A 580 8.82 -14.10 -12.32
N TYR A 581 8.28 -13.17 -11.54
CA TYR A 581 8.51 -11.75 -11.73
C TYR A 581 9.54 -11.22 -10.74
N ILE A 582 10.57 -10.54 -11.24
CA ILE A 582 11.59 -9.91 -10.40
C ILE A 582 11.17 -8.47 -10.12
N TYR A 583 11.03 -8.14 -8.83
CA TYR A 583 10.75 -6.78 -8.39
C TYR A 583 11.91 -6.24 -7.56
N THR A 584 12.41 -5.06 -7.89
CA THR A 584 13.31 -4.31 -7.01
C THR A 584 12.50 -3.25 -6.28
N ASP A 585 12.57 -3.22 -4.95
CA ASP A 585 12.02 -2.13 -4.15
C ASP A 585 12.52 -0.79 -4.73
N MET A 586 11.63 0.18 -4.95
CA MET A 586 12.06 1.50 -5.44
C MET A 586 12.80 2.31 -4.38
N VAL A 587 12.50 2.06 -3.10
CA VAL A 587 13.10 2.71 -1.94
C VAL A 587 13.71 1.66 -1.01
N SER A 588 14.96 1.86 -0.58
CA SER A 588 15.56 0.99 0.44
C SER A 588 14.94 1.26 1.81
N ILE A 589 15.10 0.33 2.75
CA ILE A 589 14.66 0.55 4.14
C ILE A 589 15.33 1.80 4.73
N LYS A 590 16.64 2.00 4.49
CA LYS A 590 17.34 3.19 4.99
C LYS A 590 16.80 4.49 4.41
N MET A 591 16.52 4.52 3.10
CA MET A 591 15.90 5.69 2.45
C MET A 591 14.52 5.98 3.05
N TYR A 592 13.71 4.94 3.27
CA TYR A 592 12.39 5.07 3.89
C TYR A 592 12.48 5.61 5.32
N LEU A 593 13.36 5.07 6.16
CA LEU A 593 13.55 5.51 7.54
C LEU A 593 14.07 6.94 7.64
N ASP A 594 15.04 7.32 6.77
CA ASP A 594 15.51 8.70 6.69
C ASP A 594 14.36 9.65 6.31
N LYS A 595 13.54 9.26 5.32
CA LYS A 595 12.40 10.05 4.87
C LYS A 595 11.31 10.17 5.94
N LEU A 596 11.04 9.12 6.73
CA LEU A 596 10.11 9.19 7.86
C LEU A 596 10.56 10.23 8.89
N ARG A 597 11.85 10.23 9.24
CA ARG A 597 12.42 11.21 10.18
C ARG A 597 12.37 12.62 9.61
N GLU A 598 12.72 12.80 8.35
CA GLU A 598 12.74 14.12 7.70
C GLU A 598 11.33 14.71 7.55
N VAL A 599 10.37 13.92 7.09
CA VAL A 599 9.02 14.39 6.75
C VAL A 599 8.11 14.46 7.98
N PHE A 600 8.20 13.48 8.88
CA PHE A 600 7.27 13.34 10.00
C PHE A 600 7.92 13.49 11.38
N GLY A 601 9.25 13.60 11.46
CA GLY A 601 9.96 13.61 12.75
C GLY A 601 9.89 12.28 13.50
N GLU A 602 9.56 11.17 12.82
CA GLU A 602 9.53 9.85 13.47
C GLU A 602 10.95 9.40 13.86
N ASP A 603 11.06 8.64 14.94
CA ASP A 603 12.31 7.98 15.33
C ASP A 603 12.47 6.67 14.52
N PRO A 604 13.50 6.52 13.67
CA PRO A 604 13.79 5.28 12.97
C PRO A 604 13.90 4.04 13.87
N GLU A 605 14.31 4.21 15.14
CA GLU A 605 14.44 3.10 16.09
C GLU A 605 13.08 2.48 16.45
N ASP A 606 11.98 3.21 16.33
CA ASP A 606 10.61 2.67 16.51
C ASP A 606 10.24 1.66 15.42
N TYR A 607 11.00 1.65 14.32
CA TYR A 607 10.80 0.80 13.16
C TYR A 607 11.90 -0.26 13.04
N LYS A 608 12.87 -0.34 13.96
CA LYS A 608 14.08 -1.20 13.85
C LYS A 608 13.83 -2.67 13.53
N SER A 609 12.65 -3.22 13.85
CA SER A 609 12.31 -4.60 13.50
C SER A 609 12.09 -4.81 12.00
N ILE A 610 11.90 -3.73 11.21
CA ILE A 610 11.63 -3.77 9.77
C ILE A 610 12.70 -4.55 8.98
N TRP A 611 13.95 -4.53 9.44
CA TRP A 611 15.08 -5.21 8.79
C TRP A 611 14.93 -6.74 8.77
N TYR A 612 14.11 -7.31 9.65
CA TYR A 612 13.94 -8.76 9.82
C TYR A 612 12.69 -9.32 9.12
N TYR A 613 12.04 -8.53 8.27
CA TYR A 613 10.92 -8.96 7.43
C TYR A 613 11.39 -9.14 6.00
N TYR A 614 11.67 -10.38 5.61
CA TYR A 614 12.24 -10.76 4.31
C TYR A 614 11.18 -11.06 3.26
#